data_AF-A0A427L7Z3-F1
#
_entry.id   AF-A0A427L7Z3-F1
#
_cell.length_a   1.000
_cell.length_b   1.000
_cell.length_c   1.000
_cell.angle_alpha   90.00
_cell.angle_beta   90.00
_cell.angle_gamma   90.00
#
_symmetry.space_group_name_H-M   'P 1'
#
loop_
_entity.id
_entity.type
_entity.pdbx_description
1 polymer ?
#
loop_
_entity_poly.entity_id
_entity_poly.type
_entity_poly.pdbx_seq_one_letter_code
_entity_poly.pdbx_strand_id
1 'polypeptide(L)'
;MPTAQTIAGKPLTEIDCQAFSVSMTYGEPGTSTEILLIDSKASVPEESGPLSGLIAGAQETAYKSAVAAVEITRGGRELALSSPTALASIGGENYLSVVMDGPTGEVAVIGIESMDSGGDVDSLISVLKDRYGLTIHIEQDHLSGAAAARAAYQPYLSAMRLNALP
;
A
#
# COMPACT_ATOMS: atom_id res chain seq x y z
N MET A 1 3.01 -12.50 -0.93
CA MET A 1 4.22 -11.99 -0.23
C MET A 1 5.46 -12.24 -1.08
N PRO A 2 6.50 -11.38 -1.00
CA PRO A 2 7.78 -11.66 -1.62
C PRO A 2 8.43 -12.87 -0.93
N THR A 3 9.23 -13.62 -1.67
CA THR A 3 10.09 -14.68 -1.11
C THR A 3 11.57 -14.26 -1.11
N ALA A 4 11.86 -13.05 -1.58
CA ALA A 4 13.20 -12.53 -1.69
C ALA A 4 13.74 -12.12 -0.32
N GLN A 5 14.98 -12.48 -0.02
CA GLN A 5 15.67 -12.04 1.20
C GLN A 5 16.18 -10.60 1.09
N THR A 6 16.12 -10.00 -0.10
CA THR A 6 16.56 -8.63 -0.35
C THR A 6 15.71 -8.02 -1.46
N ILE A 7 15.24 -6.80 -1.25
CA ILE A 7 14.49 -6.01 -2.24
C ILE A 7 15.02 -4.58 -2.20
N ALA A 8 15.24 -3.96 -3.36
CA ALA A 8 15.81 -2.61 -3.47
C ALA A 8 17.12 -2.42 -2.66
N GLY A 9 17.93 -3.48 -2.54
CA GLY A 9 19.16 -3.47 -1.75
C GLY A 9 18.98 -3.54 -0.23
N LYS A 10 17.74 -3.62 0.27
CA LYS A 10 17.44 -3.76 1.71
C LYS A 10 17.19 -5.23 2.06
N PRO A 11 17.85 -5.78 3.10
CA PRO A 11 17.62 -7.15 3.55
C PRO A 11 16.30 -7.26 4.29
N LEU A 12 15.67 -8.43 4.25
CA LEU A 12 14.54 -8.77 5.12
C LEU A 12 15.03 -8.84 6.58
N THR A 13 14.46 -8.04 7.46
CA THR A 13 14.87 -7.94 8.87
C THR A 13 13.82 -8.50 9.83
N GLU A 14 12.55 -8.42 9.47
CA GLU A 14 11.44 -8.88 10.32
C GLU A 14 10.29 -9.48 9.52
N ILE A 15 9.64 -10.48 10.10
CA ILE A 15 8.35 -11.01 9.65
C ILE A 15 7.45 -11.10 10.89
N ASP A 16 6.34 -10.37 10.87
CA ASP A 16 5.29 -10.49 11.89
C ASP A 16 4.04 -11.15 11.28
N CYS A 17 3.54 -12.19 11.94
CA CYS A 17 2.37 -12.95 11.51
C CYS A 17 1.27 -12.81 12.56
N GLN A 18 0.19 -12.15 12.19
CA GLN A 18 -1.00 -11.98 13.02
C GLN A 18 -2.15 -12.84 12.50
N ALA A 19 -3.28 -12.83 13.22
CA ALA A 19 -4.42 -13.71 12.94
C ALA A 19 -4.97 -13.59 11.49
N PHE A 20 -4.90 -12.40 10.91
CA PHE A 20 -5.41 -12.13 9.56
C PHE A 20 -4.45 -11.30 8.70
N SER A 21 -3.22 -11.07 9.15
CA SER A 21 -2.25 -10.26 8.42
C SER A 21 -0.84 -10.80 8.57
N VAL A 22 0.00 -10.48 7.58
CA VAL A 22 1.43 -10.68 7.63
C VAL A 22 2.11 -9.37 7.28
N SER A 23 3.06 -8.94 8.10
CA SER A 23 3.96 -7.83 7.81
C SER A 23 5.37 -8.35 7.57
N MET A 24 6.08 -7.75 6.61
CA MET A 24 7.49 -8.00 6.34
C MET A 24 8.24 -6.68 6.26
N THR A 25 9.28 -6.52 7.07
CA THR A 25 10.10 -5.31 7.11
C THR A 25 11.43 -5.55 6.43
N TYR A 26 11.80 -4.66 5.52
CA TYR A 26 13.09 -4.67 4.84
C TYR A 26 13.93 -3.46 5.26
N GLY A 27 15.16 -3.72 5.70
CA GLY A 27 16.10 -2.69 6.17
C GLY A 27 15.95 -2.34 7.65
N GLU A 28 16.68 -1.31 8.06
CA GLU A 28 16.76 -0.85 9.45
C GLU A 28 15.82 0.36 9.69
N PRO A 29 15.40 0.60 10.94
CA PRO A 29 14.58 1.76 11.30
C PRO A 29 15.14 3.09 10.77
N GLY A 30 14.26 3.99 10.33
CA GLY A 30 14.61 5.26 9.68
C GLY A 30 14.92 5.16 8.19
N THR A 31 15.08 3.94 7.66
CA THR A 31 15.24 3.68 6.22
C THR A 31 14.46 2.43 5.79
N SER A 32 13.49 2.00 6.60
CA SER A 32 12.85 0.71 6.44
C SER A 32 11.81 0.72 5.32
N THR A 33 11.37 -0.46 4.91
CA THR A 33 10.17 -0.62 4.08
C THR A 33 9.34 -1.75 4.64
N GLU A 34 8.12 -1.43 5.04
CA GLU A 34 7.14 -2.38 5.52
C GLU A 34 6.22 -2.81 4.37
N ILE A 35 6.00 -4.12 4.25
CA ILE A 35 4.97 -4.70 3.37
C ILE A 35 3.95 -5.40 4.26
N LEU A 36 2.76 -4.84 4.36
CA LEU A 36 1.64 -5.40 5.08
C LEU A 36 0.63 -6.03 4.11
N LEU A 37 0.25 -7.27 4.37
CA LEU A 37 -0.81 -7.97 3.66
C LEU A 37 -1.90 -8.40 4.66
N ILE A 38 -3.11 -7.90 4.48
CA ILE A 38 -4.31 -8.26 5.22
C ILE A 38 -5.12 -9.25 4.40
N ASP A 39 -5.55 -10.36 4.97
CA ASP A 39 -6.47 -11.33 4.38
C ASP A 39 -7.86 -11.18 5.00
N SER A 40 -8.82 -10.63 4.25
CA SER A 40 -10.21 -10.45 4.72
C SER A 40 -10.99 -11.75 4.93
N LYS A 41 -10.45 -12.89 4.48
CA LYS A 41 -11.06 -14.21 4.61
C LYS A 41 -10.21 -15.19 5.41
N ALA A 42 -9.16 -14.71 6.10
CA ALA A 42 -8.44 -15.51 7.07
C ALA A 42 -9.42 -16.03 8.14
N SER A 43 -9.27 -17.30 8.50
CA SER A 43 -10.07 -17.91 9.54
C SER A 43 -9.70 -17.32 10.90
N VAL A 44 -10.71 -16.94 11.68
CA VAL A 44 -10.49 -16.49 13.06
C VAL A 44 -10.04 -17.70 13.90
N PRO A 45 -8.91 -17.62 14.64
CA PRO A 45 -8.42 -18.73 15.44
C PRO A 45 -9.44 -19.18 16.48
N GLU A 46 -9.67 -20.49 16.63
CA GLU A 46 -10.70 -21.03 17.53
C GLU A 46 -10.42 -20.68 19.00
N GLU A 47 -9.13 -20.59 19.36
CA GLU A 47 -8.66 -20.19 20.69
C GLU A 47 -8.98 -18.75 21.07
N SER A 48 -9.44 -17.93 20.11
CA SER A 48 -9.82 -16.53 20.34
C SER A 48 -11.02 -16.38 21.28
N GLY A 49 -11.83 -17.44 21.43
CA GLY A 49 -12.94 -17.51 22.37
C GLY A 49 -13.86 -16.28 22.32
N PRO A 50 -13.97 -15.48 23.41
CA PRO A 50 -14.83 -14.30 23.44
C PRO A 50 -14.35 -13.16 22.52
N LEU A 51 -13.09 -13.16 22.09
CA LEU A 51 -12.50 -12.13 21.22
C LEU A 51 -12.75 -12.39 19.73
N SER A 52 -13.28 -13.55 19.35
CA SER A 52 -13.46 -13.91 17.93
C SER A 52 -14.24 -12.87 17.13
N GLY A 53 -15.28 -12.28 17.73
CA GLY A 53 -16.06 -11.21 17.08
C GLY A 53 -15.28 -9.91 16.89
N LEU A 54 -14.41 -9.57 17.84
CA LEU A 54 -13.54 -8.39 17.74
C LEU A 54 -12.50 -8.58 16.62
N ILE A 55 -11.90 -9.77 16.52
CA ILE A 55 -10.92 -10.10 15.48
C ILE A 55 -11.58 -10.03 14.09
N ALA A 56 -12.76 -10.63 13.92
CA ALA A 56 -13.51 -10.55 12.67
C ALA A 56 -13.85 -9.10 12.29
N GLY A 57 -14.28 -8.28 13.26
CA GLY A 57 -14.58 -6.87 13.02
C GLY A 57 -13.34 -6.04 12.65
N ALA A 58 -12.19 -6.32 13.28
CA ALA A 58 -10.92 -5.66 12.96
C ALA A 58 -10.44 -6.04 11.54
N GLN A 59 -10.52 -7.31 11.18
CA GLN A 59 -10.22 -7.84 9.85
C GLN A 59 -11.07 -7.16 8.77
N GLU A 60 -12.39 -7.10 8.97
CA GLU A 60 -13.32 -6.47 8.02
C GLU A 60 -13.02 -4.98 7.87
N THR A 61 -12.79 -4.29 8.98
CA THR A 61 -12.49 -2.85 9.01
C THR A 61 -11.19 -2.57 8.26
N ALA A 62 -10.12 -3.30 8.56
CA ALA A 62 -8.82 -3.13 7.92
C ALA A 62 -8.90 -3.32 6.40
N TYR A 63 -9.63 -4.34 5.94
CA TYR A 63 -9.86 -4.57 4.51
C TYR A 63 -10.67 -3.45 3.86
N LYS A 64 -11.79 -3.05 4.47
CA LYS A 64 -12.64 -1.96 3.95
C LYS A 64 -11.91 -0.62 3.89
N SER A 65 -11.03 -0.35 4.84
CA SER A 65 -10.16 0.83 4.82
C SER A 65 -9.22 0.83 3.61
N ALA A 66 -8.63 -0.32 3.27
CA ALA A 66 -7.79 -0.43 2.06
C ALA A 66 -8.61 -0.18 0.77
N VAL A 67 -9.82 -0.74 0.68
CA VAL A 67 -10.75 -0.49 -0.44
C VAL A 67 -11.06 1.00 -0.57
N ALA A 68 -11.49 1.63 0.53
CA ALA A 68 -11.82 3.04 0.55
C ALA A 68 -10.62 3.92 0.17
N ALA A 69 -9.42 3.59 0.66
CA ALA A 69 -8.21 4.34 0.33
C ALA A 69 -7.84 4.26 -1.16
N VAL A 70 -8.01 3.09 -1.80
CA VAL A 70 -7.84 2.93 -3.25
C VAL A 70 -8.85 3.78 -4.02
N GLU A 71 -10.13 3.71 -3.65
CA GLU A 71 -11.20 4.45 -4.32
C GLU A 71 -11.03 5.97 -4.19
N ILE A 72 -10.74 6.46 -2.98
CA ILE A 72 -10.55 7.90 -2.71
C ILE A 72 -9.33 8.43 -3.47
N THR A 73 -8.19 7.73 -3.40
CA THR A 73 -6.95 8.19 -4.05
C THR A 73 -7.11 8.23 -5.57
N ARG A 74 -7.73 7.20 -6.15
CA ARG A 74 -8.01 7.14 -7.58
C ARG A 74 -9.02 8.23 -8.00
N GLY A 75 -10.13 8.36 -7.27
CA GLY A 75 -11.15 9.37 -7.55
C GLY A 75 -10.61 10.79 -7.44
N GLY A 76 -9.75 11.05 -6.45
CA GLY A 76 -9.05 12.33 -6.29
C GLY A 76 -8.17 12.67 -7.50
N ARG A 77 -7.41 11.69 -8.02
CA ARG A 77 -6.63 11.86 -9.26
C ARG A 77 -7.52 12.18 -10.45
N GLU A 78 -8.61 11.42 -10.65
CA GLU A 78 -9.54 11.62 -11.76
C GLU A 78 -10.19 13.02 -11.72
N LEU A 79 -10.59 13.48 -10.53
CA LEU A 79 -11.12 14.82 -10.32
C LEU A 79 -10.08 15.90 -10.64
N ALA A 80 -8.83 15.76 -10.18
CA ALA A 80 -7.77 16.71 -10.48
C ALA A 80 -7.48 16.79 -11.99
N LEU A 81 -7.50 15.67 -12.70
CA LEU A 81 -7.31 15.60 -14.15
C LEU A 81 -8.49 16.18 -14.94
N SER A 82 -9.69 16.17 -14.38
CA SER A 82 -10.89 16.71 -15.04
C SER A 82 -10.88 18.24 -15.19
N SER A 83 -9.99 18.95 -14.48
CA SER A 83 -9.95 20.41 -14.44
C SER A 83 -8.51 20.95 -14.42
N PRO A 84 -8.11 21.77 -15.41
CA PRO A 84 -6.80 22.42 -15.41
C PRO A 84 -6.52 23.25 -14.14
N THR A 85 -7.56 23.89 -13.58
CA THR A 85 -7.43 24.67 -12.34
C THR A 85 -7.13 23.77 -11.14
N ALA A 86 -7.76 22.60 -11.06
CA ALA A 86 -7.49 21.63 -9.99
C ALA A 86 -6.07 21.07 -10.09
N LEU A 87 -5.65 20.71 -11.31
CA LEU A 87 -4.28 20.26 -11.58
C LEU A 87 -3.24 21.34 -11.23
N ALA A 88 -3.50 22.61 -11.54
CA ALA A 88 -2.62 23.70 -11.15
C ALA A 88 -2.57 23.87 -9.63
N SER A 89 -3.71 23.72 -8.92
CA SER A 89 -3.78 23.90 -7.47
C SER A 89 -2.99 22.87 -6.66
N ILE A 90 -2.78 21.67 -7.21
CA ILE A 90 -1.94 20.65 -6.57
C ILE A 90 -0.45 20.78 -6.92
N GLY A 91 -0.09 21.67 -7.85
CA GLY A 91 1.29 21.87 -8.31
C GLY A 91 1.64 21.16 -9.63
N GLY A 92 0.65 20.63 -10.35
CA GLY A 92 0.82 19.98 -11.65
C GLY A 92 0.92 18.45 -11.59
N GLU A 93 1.21 17.83 -12.74
CA GLU A 93 1.11 16.37 -12.91
C GLU A 93 2.04 15.57 -12.00
N ASN A 94 3.18 16.14 -11.61
CA ASN A 94 4.12 15.46 -10.71
C ASN A 94 3.57 15.33 -9.27
N TYR A 95 2.52 16.05 -8.91
CA TYR A 95 1.89 15.98 -7.58
C TYR A 95 0.52 15.29 -7.62
N LEU A 96 0.18 14.65 -8.75
CA LEU A 96 -0.97 13.75 -8.80
C LEU A 96 -0.63 12.43 -8.12
N SER A 97 -1.56 11.92 -7.33
CA SER A 97 -1.54 10.54 -6.84
C SER A 97 -1.20 9.56 -7.96
N VAL A 98 -0.35 8.59 -7.69
CA VAL A 98 0.03 7.57 -8.67
C VAL A 98 -1.05 6.51 -8.73
N VAL A 99 -1.39 6.09 -9.94
CA VAL A 99 -2.23 4.92 -10.22
C VAL A 99 -1.43 4.01 -11.14
N MET A 100 -1.33 2.74 -10.76
CA MET A 100 -0.52 1.72 -11.42
C MET A 100 -1.29 0.42 -11.54
N ASP A 101 -0.99 -0.36 -12.56
CA ASP A 101 -1.43 -1.75 -12.64
C ASP A 101 -0.57 -2.59 -11.70
N GLY A 102 -1.23 -3.27 -10.78
CA GLY A 102 -0.66 -4.30 -9.93
C GLY A 102 -0.34 -5.56 -10.73
N PRO A 103 0.53 -6.43 -10.20
CA PRO A 103 1.04 -7.57 -10.96
C PRO A 103 -0.01 -8.65 -11.25
N THR A 104 -1.22 -8.60 -10.69
CA THR A 104 -2.35 -9.48 -11.06
C THR A 104 -3.48 -8.76 -11.81
N GLY A 105 -3.26 -7.51 -12.24
CA GLY A 105 -4.20 -6.68 -13.00
C GLY A 105 -5.12 -5.79 -12.15
N GLU A 106 -5.01 -5.87 -10.83
CA GLU A 106 -5.64 -4.97 -9.88
C GLU A 106 -5.01 -3.57 -9.91
N VAL A 107 -5.69 -2.59 -9.31
CA VAL A 107 -5.15 -1.23 -9.20
C VAL A 107 -4.32 -1.09 -7.93
N ALA A 108 -3.12 -0.52 -8.06
CA ALA A 108 -2.32 -0.01 -6.96
C ALA A 108 -2.28 1.53 -7.01
N VAL A 109 -2.41 2.18 -5.86
CA VAL A 109 -2.39 3.64 -5.74
C VAL A 109 -1.31 4.10 -4.77
N ILE A 110 -0.80 5.31 -4.97
CA ILE A 110 0.10 5.98 -4.04
C ILE A 110 -0.37 7.42 -3.90
N GLY A 111 -0.68 7.86 -2.69
CA GLY A 111 -1.00 9.26 -2.39
C GLY A 111 0.24 10.14 -2.59
N ILE A 112 0.04 11.32 -3.15
CA ILE A 112 1.07 12.35 -3.26
C ILE A 112 0.45 13.64 -2.74
N GLU A 113 1.06 14.27 -1.75
CA GLU A 113 0.57 15.56 -1.27
C GLU A 113 0.71 16.64 -2.35
N SER A 114 -0.02 17.73 -2.21
CA SER A 114 0.17 18.89 -3.10
C SER A 114 1.57 19.49 -2.90
N MET A 115 2.04 20.21 -3.92
CA MET A 115 3.33 20.91 -3.87
C MET A 115 3.44 21.83 -2.64
N ASP A 116 2.37 22.56 -2.31
CA ASP A 116 2.35 23.49 -1.18
C ASP A 116 2.42 22.81 0.20
N SER A 117 2.07 21.51 0.27
CA SER A 117 2.21 20.70 1.48
C SER A 117 3.56 19.99 1.59
N GLY A 118 4.40 20.04 0.55
CA GLY A 118 5.71 19.37 0.50
C GLY A 118 5.82 18.30 -0.59
N GLY A 119 4.68 17.84 -1.11
CA GLY A 119 4.64 16.81 -2.15
C GLY A 119 5.01 15.42 -1.67
N ASP A 120 4.91 15.18 -0.36
CA ASP A 120 5.31 13.94 0.26
C ASP A 120 4.53 12.75 -0.30
N VAL A 121 5.24 11.64 -0.41
CA VAL A 121 4.72 10.40 -0.97
C VAL A 121 4.21 9.52 0.17
N ASP A 122 2.92 9.16 0.11
CA ASP A 122 2.30 8.25 1.06
C ASP A 122 2.61 6.78 0.71
N SER A 123 2.03 5.87 1.49
CA SER A 123 2.08 4.43 1.30
C SER A 123 1.43 4.02 -0.01
N LEU A 124 1.96 2.97 -0.63
CA LEU A 124 1.27 2.27 -1.70
C LEU A 124 0.16 1.41 -1.12
N ILE A 125 -1.04 1.49 -1.70
CA ILE A 125 -2.20 0.68 -1.28
C ILE A 125 -2.80 -0.02 -2.49
N SER A 126 -3.19 -1.29 -2.33
CA SER A 126 -3.89 -2.06 -3.35
C SER A 126 -4.86 -3.06 -2.74
N VAL A 127 -5.88 -3.44 -3.50
CA VAL A 127 -6.81 -4.52 -3.16
C VAL A 127 -6.62 -5.64 -4.16
N LEU A 128 -6.17 -6.80 -3.67
CA LEU A 128 -5.83 -7.94 -4.50
C LEU A 128 -6.95 -8.98 -4.43
N LYS A 129 -7.42 -9.44 -5.60
CA LYS A 129 -8.35 -10.58 -5.74
C LYS A 129 -9.63 -10.45 -4.90
N ASP A 130 -10.09 -9.23 -4.66
CA ASP A 130 -11.24 -8.92 -3.80
C ASP A 130 -11.18 -9.62 -2.41
N ARG A 131 -9.96 -9.80 -1.90
CA ARG A 131 -9.71 -10.54 -0.67
C ARG A 131 -8.60 -9.92 0.17
N TYR A 132 -7.53 -9.46 -0.46
CA TYR A 132 -6.36 -8.99 0.26
C TYR A 132 -6.23 -7.48 0.20
N GLY A 133 -5.95 -6.85 1.35
CA GLY A 133 -5.45 -5.48 1.40
C GLY A 133 -3.94 -5.51 1.42
N LEU A 134 -3.29 -4.86 0.47
CA LEU A 134 -1.84 -4.69 0.41
C LEU A 134 -1.49 -3.25 0.73
N THR A 135 -0.59 -3.06 1.69
CA THR A 135 0.06 -1.77 1.97
C THR A 135 1.56 -1.95 1.86
N ILE A 136 2.24 -1.03 1.18
CA ILE A 136 3.70 -0.92 1.24
C ILE A 136 4.01 0.48 1.76
N HIS A 137 4.75 0.56 2.85
CA HIS A 137 5.17 1.83 3.45
C HIS A 137 6.69 1.93 3.38
N ILE A 138 7.20 2.99 2.75
CA ILE A 138 8.64 3.27 2.72
C ILE A 138 8.93 4.38 3.73
N GLU A 139 9.65 4.04 4.79
CA GLU A 139 10.17 5.00 5.75
C GLU A 139 11.46 5.59 5.15
N GLN A 140 11.33 6.72 4.45
CA GLN A 140 12.46 7.44 3.89
C GLN A 140 12.18 8.93 3.80
N ASP A 141 13.13 9.73 4.27
CA ASP A 141 13.08 11.18 4.11
C ASP A 141 13.15 11.60 2.63
N HIS A 142 12.34 12.60 2.27
CA HIS A 142 12.40 13.34 1.01
C HIS A 142 11.97 12.59 -0.26
N LEU A 143 11.11 11.56 -0.14
CA LEU A 143 10.42 11.04 -1.31
C LEU A 143 9.28 11.99 -1.68
N SER A 144 9.42 12.70 -2.80
CA SER A 144 8.44 13.70 -3.25
C SER A 144 8.10 13.55 -4.72
N GLY A 145 6.81 13.59 -5.01
CA GLY A 145 6.27 13.55 -6.36
C GLY A 145 6.13 12.16 -6.99
N ALA A 146 5.29 12.11 -8.02
CA ALA A 146 4.79 10.90 -8.66
C ALA A 146 5.89 10.11 -9.39
N ALA A 147 6.92 10.76 -9.91
CA ALA A 147 8.04 10.07 -10.55
C ALA A 147 8.91 9.33 -9.52
N ALA A 148 9.26 10.00 -8.42
CA ALA A 148 10.04 9.40 -7.33
C ALA A 148 9.27 8.25 -6.66
N ALA A 149 7.97 8.46 -6.40
CA ALA A 149 7.08 7.43 -5.87
C ALA A 149 7.12 6.15 -6.72
N ARG A 150 6.90 6.26 -8.04
CA ARG A 150 6.96 5.09 -8.94
C ARG A 150 8.30 4.37 -8.85
N ALA A 151 9.40 5.11 -8.92
CA ALA A 151 10.74 4.53 -8.87
C ALA A 151 11.01 3.79 -7.55
N ALA A 152 10.55 4.33 -6.43
CA ALA A 152 10.76 3.76 -5.10
C ALA A 152 9.92 2.50 -4.85
N TYR A 153 8.65 2.48 -5.26
CA TYR A 153 7.73 1.38 -4.98
C TYR A 153 7.79 0.24 -6.00
N GLN A 154 8.20 0.50 -7.25
CA GLN A 154 8.23 -0.50 -8.31
C GLN A 154 9.03 -1.78 -7.97
N PRO A 155 10.23 -1.71 -7.34
CA PRO A 155 10.98 -2.92 -7.00
C PRO A 155 10.22 -3.84 -6.04
N TYR A 156 9.49 -3.28 -5.08
CA TYR A 156 8.72 -4.05 -4.10
C TYR A 156 7.52 -4.73 -4.74
N LEU A 157 6.74 -4.01 -5.54
CA LEU A 157 5.64 -4.60 -6.30
C LEU A 157 6.13 -5.73 -7.23
N SER A 158 7.26 -5.53 -7.90
CA SER A 158 7.83 -6.51 -8.84
C SER A 158 8.33 -7.77 -8.13
N ALA A 159 8.73 -7.66 -6.85
CA ALA A 159 9.14 -8.80 -6.03
C ALA A 159 7.95 -9.62 -5.49
N MET A 160 6.73 -9.09 -5.56
CA MET A 160 5.55 -9.77 -5.02
C MET A 160 5.15 -10.97 -5.89
N ARG A 161 5.01 -12.14 -5.26
CA ARG A 161 4.45 -13.34 -5.90
C ARG A 161 2.92 -13.42 -5.70
N LEU A 162 2.19 -12.40 -6.15
CA LEU A 162 0.73 -12.30 -5.90
C LEU A 162 -0.10 -13.37 -6.62
N ASN A 163 0.41 -13.90 -7.73
CA ASN A 163 -0.21 -15.04 -8.42
C ASN A 163 -0.28 -16.31 -7.56
N ALA A 164 0.57 -16.44 -6.53
CA ALA A 164 0.56 -17.57 -5.61
C ALA A 164 -0.43 -17.42 -4.44
N LEU A 165 -1.04 -16.24 -4.28
CA LEU A 165 -2.13 -16.08 -3.31
C LEU A 165 -3.36 -16.86 -3.80
N PRO A 166 -4.13 -17.52 -2.92
CA PRO A 166 -5.35 -18.22 -3.31
C PRO A 166 -6.48 -17.28 -3.74
#